data_AF-A0A7W8ZVN5-F1
#
_entry.id   AF-A0A7W8ZVN5-F1
#
_cell.length_a   1.000
_cell.length_b   1.000
_cell.length_c   1.000
_cell.angle_alpha   90.00
_cell.angle_beta   90.00
_cell.angle_gamma   90.00
#
_symmetry.space_group_name_H-M   'P 1'
#
loop_
_entity.id
_entity.type
_entity.pdbx_description
1 polymer ?
#
loop_
_entity_poly.entity_id
_entity_poly.type
_entity_poly.pdbx_seq_one_letter_code
_entity_poly.pdbx_strand_id
1 'polypeptide(L)'
;MDARVALTLRTIAGLTPAQIARAFLVTEPAMEKRLVRARARIKHAGIPYRVPPPHLMPERRDGVLAVLYLLFTEGYSATGGAVLIRVRLLREALRLTRLLVELMPDDDEVRALLALMLLHHARTAARTDAVGDIVTLEEQDRSLWDRDAITEALTILRSLVPRAGRYELQARIAACHLEAPEASSTNFARIAELYDALAVIDPSPVVELNRAVAVAMSQGLEVGLRLVDALVTSRGMDDYYLLPATRADLLRRMGRRTEAANEYENALQLAPSETEKRYLGRRLAETRR
;
A
#
# COMPACT_ATOMS: atom_id res chain seq x y z
N MET A 1 -8.66 12.17 13.22
CA MET A 1 -8.34 12.30 11.78
C MET A 1 -9.16 11.31 10.95
N ASP A 2 -9.15 10.04 11.32
CA ASP A 2 -9.78 8.90 10.61
C ASP A 2 -11.24 9.10 10.23
N ALA A 3 -12.06 9.66 11.12
CA ALA A 3 -13.47 9.90 10.85
C ALA A 3 -13.70 10.92 9.72
N ARG A 4 -12.80 11.92 9.58
CA ARG A 4 -12.86 12.90 8.48
C ARG A 4 -12.45 12.25 7.16
N VAL A 5 -11.37 11.47 7.17
CA VAL A 5 -10.87 10.73 5.99
C VAL A 5 -11.92 9.76 5.48
N ALA A 6 -12.48 8.91 6.36
CA ALA A 6 -13.52 7.96 6.01
C ALA A 6 -14.77 8.64 5.43
N LEU A 7 -15.19 9.78 6.00
CA LEU A 7 -16.33 10.53 5.50
C LEU A 7 -16.06 11.12 4.11
N THR A 8 -14.88 11.69 3.87
CA THR A 8 -14.49 12.21 2.55
C THR A 8 -14.45 11.10 1.50
N LEU A 9 -13.87 9.94 1.83
CA LEU A 9 -13.87 8.78 0.93
C LEU A 9 -15.30 8.32 0.58
N ARG A 10 -16.22 8.34 1.55
CA ARG A 10 -17.61 7.95 1.32
C ARG A 10 -18.38 8.98 0.49
N THR A 11 -18.24 10.26 0.83
CA THR A 11 -19.10 11.33 0.32
C THR A 11 -18.57 11.95 -0.98
N ILE A 12 -17.25 12.10 -1.11
CA ILE A 12 -16.62 12.73 -2.28
C ILE A 12 -16.15 11.67 -3.27
N ALA A 13 -15.45 10.64 -2.80
CA ALA A 13 -14.91 9.60 -3.68
C ALA A 13 -15.88 8.44 -3.96
N GLY A 14 -17.03 8.39 -3.27
CA GLY A 14 -18.09 7.41 -3.53
C GLY A 14 -17.78 5.98 -3.09
N LEU A 15 -16.71 5.74 -2.31
CA LEU A 15 -16.36 4.39 -1.84
C LEU A 15 -17.46 3.82 -0.94
N THR A 16 -17.65 2.50 -0.99
CA THR A 16 -18.59 1.80 -0.11
C THR A 16 -18.03 1.65 1.32
N PRO A 17 -18.89 1.45 2.34
CA PRO A 17 -18.42 1.14 3.69
C PRO A 17 -17.47 -0.06 3.73
N ALA A 18 -17.76 -1.15 3.01
CA ALA A 18 -16.85 -2.29 2.86
C ALA A 18 -15.46 -1.90 2.35
N GLN A 19 -15.39 -1.08 1.29
CA GLN A 19 -14.10 -0.63 0.72
C GLN A 19 -13.30 0.20 1.72
N ILE A 20 -13.97 1.15 2.39
CA ILE A 20 -13.33 1.99 3.41
C ILE A 20 -12.91 1.14 4.62
N ALA A 21 -13.71 0.16 5.04
CA ALA A 21 -13.41 -0.70 6.18
C ALA A 21 -12.11 -1.49 5.96
N ARG A 22 -11.93 -2.10 4.77
CA ARG A 22 -10.69 -2.77 4.39
C ARG A 22 -9.49 -1.83 4.40
N ALA A 23 -9.64 -0.64 3.84
CA ALA A 23 -8.58 0.36 3.79
C ALA A 23 -8.11 0.82 5.19
N PHE A 24 -8.98 0.71 6.19
CA PHE A 24 -8.70 1.01 7.60
C PHE A 24 -8.42 -0.24 8.45
N LEU A 25 -8.41 -1.44 7.86
CA LEU A 25 -8.28 -2.72 8.56
C LEU A 25 -9.29 -2.87 9.72
N VAL A 26 -10.56 -2.50 9.48
CA VAL A 26 -11.67 -2.70 10.41
C VAL A 26 -12.83 -3.42 9.74
N THR A 27 -13.78 -3.91 10.53
CA THR A 27 -14.99 -4.54 10.00
C THR A 27 -15.94 -3.52 9.36
N GLU A 28 -16.68 -3.95 8.34
CA GLU A 28 -17.69 -3.10 7.68
C GLU A 28 -18.72 -2.53 8.67
N PRO A 29 -19.32 -3.30 9.60
CA PRO A 29 -20.24 -2.76 10.60
C PRO A 29 -19.59 -1.70 11.51
N ALA A 30 -18.30 -1.87 11.86
CA ALA A 30 -17.58 -0.87 12.64
C ALA A 30 -17.37 0.44 11.84
N MET A 31 -17.09 0.32 10.54
CA MET A 31 -16.95 1.46 9.64
C MET A 31 -18.29 2.19 9.42
N GLU A 32 -19.39 1.47 9.23
CA GLU A 32 -20.72 2.07 9.12
C GLU A 32 -21.09 2.89 10.36
N LYS A 33 -20.92 2.30 11.56
CA LYS A 33 -21.13 3.00 12.84
C LYS A 33 -20.25 4.24 12.95
N ARG A 34 -18.98 4.16 12.49
CA ARG A 34 -18.05 5.30 12.47
C ARG A 34 -18.55 6.42 11.56
N LEU A 35 -19.00 6.10 10.35
CA LEU A 35 -19.54 7.06 9.37
C LEU A 35 -20.82 7.75 9.89
N VAL A 36 -21.73 7.01 10.50
CA VAL A 36 -22.95 7.57 11.11
C VAL A 36 -22.61 8.54 12.23
N ARG A 37 -21.73 8.15 13.17
CA ARG A 37 -21.29 9.04 14.26
C ARG A 37 -20.58 10.29 13.76
N ALA A 38 -19.76 10.18 12.72
CA ALA A 38 -19.08 11.32 12.13
C ALA A 38 -20.07 12.35 11.55
N ARG A 39 -21.07 11.89 10.80
CA ARG A 39 -22.15 12.76 10.27
C ARG A 39 -22.97 13.40 11.38
N ALA A 40 -23.34 12.64 12.41
CA ALA A 40 -24.09 13.17 13.54
C ALA A 40 -23.33 14.29 14.27
N ARG A 41 -22.01 14.13 14.46
CA ARG A 41 -21.17 15.18 15.08
C ARG A 41 -21.12 16.45 14.25
N ILE A 42 -20.95 16.35 12.92
CA ILE A 42 -20.96 17.52 12.01
C ILE A 42 -22.30 18.25 12.08
N LYS A 43 -23.40 17.49 12.03
CA LYS A 43 -24.76 18.04 12.13
C LYS A 43 -25.00 18.73 13.48
N HIS A 44 -24.64 18.07 14.58
CA HIS A 44 -24.83 18.61 15.93
C HIS A 44 -24.00 19.88 16.19
N ALA A 45 -22.75 19.92 15.71
CA ALA A 45 -21.87 21.06 15.88
C ALA A 45 -22.10 22.19 14.85
N GLY A 46 -23.01 22.00 13.88
CA GLY A 46 -23.33 23.02 12.88
C GLY A 46 -22.13 23.44 12.01
N ILE A 47 -21.18 22.53 11.76
CA ILE A 47 -19.93 22.87 11.07
C ILE A 47 -20.25 23.27 9.62
N PRO A 48 -19.98 24.52 9.20
CA PRO A 48 -20.32 24.98 7.86
C PRO A 48 -19.37 24.42 6.80
N TYR A 49 -19.89 24.17 5.60
CA TYR A 49 -19.07 23.86 4.44
C TYR A 49 -18.46 25.16 3.89
N ARG A 50 -17.14 25.31 4.01
CA ARG A 50 -16.40 26.49 3.54
C ARG A 50 -15.04 26.07 2.98
N VAL A 51 -14.59 26.78 1.94
CA VAL A 51 -13.20 26.68 1.46
C VAL A 51 -12.30 27.32 2.50
N PRO A 52 -11.27 26.63 3.03
CA PRO A 52 -10.37 27.20 4.02
C PRO A 52 -9.49 28.28 3.37
N PRO A 53 -9.19 29.38 4.07
CA PRO A 53 -8.14 30.31 3.65
C PRO A 53 -6.76 29.62 3.65
N PRO A 54 -5.78 30.10 2.86
CA PRO A 54 -4.48 29.43 2.67
C PRO A 54 -3.73 29.08 3.96
N HIS A 55 -3.77 29.94 4.97
CA HIS A 55 -3.07 29.71 6.25
C HIS A 55 -3.62 28.52 7.06
N LEU A 56 -4.84 28.03 6.77
CA LEU A 56 -5.41 26.84 7.39
C LEU A 56 -5.18 25.55 6.58
N MET A 57 -4.53 25.63 5.42
CA MET A 57 -4.21 24.45 4.61
C MET A 57 -3.24 23.49 5.31
N PRO A 58 -2.16 23.93 5.98
CA PRO A 58 -1.23 23.02 6.65
C PRO A 58 -1.90 22.11 7.69
N GLU A 59 -2.85 22.64 8.47
CA GLU A 59 -3.59 21.85 9.48
C GLU A 59 -4.49 20.75 8.88
N ARG A 60 -4.83 20.88 7.60
CA ARG A 60 -5.71 19.96 6.85
C ARG A 60 -4.93 19.00 5.97
N ARG A 61 -3.66 19.32 5.69
CA ARG A 61 -2.76 18.61 4.78
C ARG A 61 -2.81 17.11 5.00
N ASP A 62 -2.51 16.64 6.20
CA ASP A 62 -2.38 15.20 6.47
C ASP A 62 -3.68 14.44 6.17
N GLY A 63 -4.84 15.06 6.45
CA GLY A 63 -6.13 14.47 6.15
C GLY A 63 -6.39 14.35 4.65
N VAL A 64 -5.98 15.36 3.88
CA VAL A 64 -6.09 15.35 2.41
C VAL A 64 -5.13 14.32 1.82
N LEU A 65 -3.88 14.27 2.27
CA LEU A 65 -2.90 13.27 1.84
C LEU A 65 -3.39 11.84 2.11
N ALA A 66 -3.97 11.58 3.30
CA ALA A 66 -4.56 10.29 3.61
C ALA A 66 -5.73 9.93 2.68
N VAL A 67 -6.61 10.89 2.35
CA VAL A 67 -7.71 10.66 1.38
C VAL A 67 -7.16 10.33 0.00
N LEU A 68 -6.19 11.11 -0.50
CA LEU A 68 -5.60 10.92 -1.82
C LEU A 68 -4.88 9.58 -1.90
N TYR A 69 -4.08 9.24 -0.89
CA TYR A 69 -3.39 7.96 -0.79
C TYR A 69 -4.36 6.78 -0.80
N LEU A 70 -5.39 6.80 0.05
CA LEU A 70 -6.37 5.70 0.10
C LEU A 70 -7.21 5.60 -1.19
N LEU A 71 -7.51 6.74 -1.83
CA LEU A 71 -8.18 6.77 -3.13
C LEU A 71 -7.33 6.10 -4.21
N PHE A 72 -6.04 6.42 -4.24
CA PHE A 72 -5.07 5.80 -5.14
C PHE A 72 -4.95 4.30 -4.89
N THR A 73 -4.78 3.89 -3.62
CA THR A 73 -4.64 2.48 -3.23
C THR A 73 -5.88 1.65 -3.60
N GLU A 74 -7.08 2.18 -3.42
CA GLU A 74 -8.31 1.51 -3.87
C GLU A 74 -8.35 1.35 -5.40
N GLY A 75 -7.90 2.37 -6.14
CA GLY A 75 -7.78 2.30 -7.59
C GLY A 75 -6.72 1.31 -8.08
N TYR A 76 -5.64 1.16 -7.33
CA TYR A 76 -4.47 0.34 -7.64
C TYR A 76 -4.64 -1.16 -7.30
N SER A 77 -5.41 -1.46 -6.25
CA SER A 77 -5.60 -2.83 -5.77
C SER A 77 -6.80 -3.55 -6.38
N ALA A 78 -7.73 -2.83 -7.04
CA ALA A 78 -9.15 -3.18 -7.24
C ALA A 78 -9.56 -4.60 -6.78
N THR A 79 -9.67 -4.70 -5.46
CA THR A 79 -10.18 -5.87 -4.76
C THR A 79 -11.69 -5.91 -4.99
N GLY A 80 -12.15 -6.89 -5.77
CA GLY A 80 -13.57 -7.26 -5.85
C GLY A 80 -14.34 -6.85 -7.11
N GLY A 81 -13.73 -6.89 -8.30
CA GLY A 81 -14.47 -6.81 -9.56
C GLY A 81 -13.64 -7.29 -10.75
N ALA A 82 -14.29 -7.62 -11.88
CA ALA A 82 -13.66 -8.13 -13.10
C ALA A 82 -12.60 -7.18 -13.74
N VAL A 83 -12.37 -6.01 -13.15
CA VAL A 83 -11.34 -5.05 -13.55
C VAL A 83 -10.48 -4.75 -12.32
N LEU A 84 -9.31 -5.41 -12.25
CA LEU A 84 -8.33 -5.36 -11.14
C LEU A 84 -7.72 -3.95 -10.92
N ILE A 85 -7.98 -3.00 -11.82
CA ILE A 85 -7.52 -1.62 -11.71
C ILE A 85 -8.66 -0.68 -12.09
N ARG A 86 -9.17 0.10 -11.13
CA ARG A 86 -10.09 1.20 -11.47
C ARG A 86 -9.27 2.38 -11.97
N VAL A 87 -8.78 2.26 -13.20
CA VAL A 87 -7.87 3.22 -13.85
C VAL A 87 -8.37 4.66 -13.72
N ARG A 88 -9.69 4.88 -13.75
CA ARG A 88 -10.28 6.22 -13.52
C ARG A 88 -10.01 6.78 -12.12
N LEU A 89 -10.16 5.97 -11.06
CA LEU A 89 -9.87 6.43 -9.68
C LEU A 89 -8.39 6.69 -9.49
N LEU A 90 -7.54 5.82 -10.04
CA LEU A 90 -6.09 5.98 -9.96
C LEU A 90 -5.64 7.28 -10.65
N ARG A 91 -6.10 7.53 -11.88
CA ARG A 91 -5.80 8.77 -12.61
C ARG A 91 -6.33 10.01 -11.89
N GLU A 92 -7.51 9.91 -11.29
CA GLU A 92 -8.10 11.03 -10.55
C GLU A 92 -7.32 11.34 -9.27
N ALA A 93 -6.87 10.32 -8.53
CA ALA A 93 -6.01 10.52 -7.36
C ALA A 93 -4.69 11.21 -7.75
N LEU A 94 -4.06 10.79 -8.86
CA LEU A 94 -2.86 11.46 -9.39
C LEU A 94 -3.14 12.91 -9.78
N ARG A 95 -4.24 13.16 -10.50
CA ARG A 95 -4.64 14.52 -10.93
C ARG A 95 -4.85 15.44 -9.73
N LEU A 96 -5.57 14.97 -8.72
CA LEU A 96 -5.82 15.74 -7.49
C LEU A 96 -4.54 15.96 -6.67
N THR A 97 -3.62 15.00 -6.67
CA THR A 97 -2.33 15.14 -5.98
C THR A 97 -1.43 16.16 -6.69
N ARG A 98 -1.43 16.19 -8.03
CA ARG A 98 -0.76 17.24 -8.82
C ARG A 98 -1.32 18.62 -8.51
N LEU A 99 -2.64 18.76 -8.47
CA LEU A 99 -3.28 20.02 -8.07
C LEU A 99 -2.89 20.44 -6.65
N LEU A 100 -2.74 19.48 -5.72
CA LEU A 100 -2.29 19.79 -4.37
C LEU A 100 -0.82 20.27 -4.35
N VAL A 101 0.05 19.70 -5.19
CA VAL A 101 1.43 20.20 -5.38
C VAL A 101 1.42 21.64 -5.91
N GLU A 102 0.54 21.98 -6.87
CA GLU A 102 0.41 23.36 -7.36
C GLU A 102 -0.05 24.34 -6.27
N LEU A 103 -0.93 23.90 -5.36
CA LEU A 103 -1.43 24.70 -4.25
C LEU A 103 -0.44 24.81 -3.08
N MET A 104 0.45 23.83 -2.92
CA MET A 104 1.41 23.72 -1.81
C MET A 104 2.80 23.32 -2.33
N PRO A 105 3.44 24.14 -3.19
CA PRO A 105 4.67 23.76 -3.90
C PRO A 105 5.89 23.56 -2.98
N ASP A 106 5.88 24.18 -1.80
CA ASP A 106 6.97 24.08 -0.82
C ASP A 106 6.76 22.95 0.21
N ASP A 107 5.66 22.19 0.10
CA ASP A 107 5.39 21.07 1.02
C ASP A 107 5.96 19.76 0.46
N ASP A 108 7.11 19.36 0.99
CA ASP A 108 7.83 18.16 0.55
C ASP A 108 7.04 16.86 0.77
N GLU A 109 6.12 16.80 1.73
CA GLU A 109 5.32 15.60 1.98
C GLU A 109 4.20 15.43 0.93
N VAL A 110 3.63 16.56 0.47
CA VAL A 110 2.71 16.57 -0.67
C VAL A 110 3.41 16.08 -1.93
N ARG A 111 4.62 16.59 -2.19
CA ARG A 111 5.44 16.21 -3.33
C ARG A 111 5.89 14.74 -3.25
N ALA A 112 6.24 14.26 -2.05
CA ALA A 112 6.56 12.87 -1.81
C ALA A 112 5.39 11.93 -2.10
N LEU A 113 4.15 12.31 -1.73
CA LEU A 113 2.97 11.52 -2.06
C LEU A 113 2.78 11.42 -3.59
N LEU A 114 2.99 12.51 -4.33
CA LEU A 114 2.96 12.46 -5.80
C LEU A 114 4.00 11.48 -6.34
N ALA A 115 5.24 11.55 -5.87
CA ALA A 115 6.30 10.64 -6.28
C ALA A 115 5.94 9.16 -5.99
N LEU A 116 5.42 8.87 -4.80
CA LEU A 116 4.95 7.52 -4.44
C LEU A 116 3.87 7.01 -5.42
N MET A 117 2.87 7.84 -5.71
CA MET A 117 1.79 7.46 -6.62
C MET A 117 2.31 7.26 -8.06
N LEU A 118 3.23 8.10 -8.54
CA LEU A 118 3.85 7.95 -9.85
C LEU A 118 4.65 6.64 -9.95
N LEU A 119 5.43 6.29 -8.92
CA LEU A 119 6.20 5.04 -8.88
C LEU A 119 5.29 3.80 -8.89
N HIS A 120 4.17 3.83 -8.18
CA HIS A 120 3.18 2.76 -8.26
C HIS A 120 2.47 2.74 -9.61
N HIS A 121 2.06 3.89 -10.12
CA HIS A 121 1.39 4.01 -11.41
C HIS A 121 2.25 3.48 -12.55
N ALA A 122 3.56 3.75 -12.52
CA ALA A 122 4.49 3.36 -13.57
C ALA A 122 4.50 1.86 -13.86
N ARG A 123 4.09 1.04 -12.88
CA ARG A 123 4.09 -0.41 -12.98
C ARG A 123 2.75 -1.01 -13.39
N THR A 124 1.72 -0.19 -13.55
CA THR A 124 0.33 -0.65 -13.72
C THR A 124 0.19 -1.68 -14.85
N ALA A 125 0.89 -1.46 -15.98
CA ALA A 125 0.85 -2.35 -17.14
C ALA A 125 1.53 -3.71 -16.94
N ALA A 126 2.43 -3.85 -15.95
CA ALA A 126 3.21 -5.05 -15.69
C ALA A 126 2.69 -5.87 -14.49
N ARG A 127 1.58 -5.46 -13.85
CA ARG A 127 1.06 -6.11 -12.63
C ARG A 127 0.24 -7.36 -12.90
N THR A 128 -0.25 -7.51 -14.11
CA THR A 128 -1.07 -8.65 -14.52
C THR A 128 -0.62 -9.20 -15.84
N ASP A 129 -0.71 -10.50 -16.01
CA ASP A 129 -0.49 -11.14 -17.31
C ASP A 129 -1.72 -11.03 -18.22
N ALA A 130 -1.65 -11.65 -19.40
CA ALA A 130 -2.71 -11.63 -20.40
C ALA A 130 -4.04 -12.28 -19.93
N VAL A 131 -4.00 -13.14 -18.90
CA VAL A 131 -5.19 -13.77 -18.32
C VAL A 131 -5.68 -13.07 -17.05
N GLY A 132 -5.02 -11.97 -16.66
CA GLY A 132 -5.39 -11.15 -15.51
C GLY A 132 -4.87 -11.68 -14.17
N ASP A 133 -3.89 -12.59 -14.18
CA ASP A 133 -3.27 -13.11 -12.96
C ASP A 133 -2.19 -12.18 -12.43
N ILE A 134 -2.02 -12.16 -11.11
CA ILE A 134 -1.01 -11.35 -10.43
C ILE A 134 0.40 -11.76 -10.88
N VAL A 135 1.18 -10.76 -11.27
CA VAL A 135 2.62 -10.86 -11.52
C VAL A 135 3.37 -10.16 -10.38
N THR A 136 4.18 -10.92 -9.63
CA THR A 136 4.95 -10.38 -8.51
C THR A 136 5.98 -9.39 -9.00
N LEU A 137 6.39 -8.43 -8.17
CA LEU A 137 7.37 -7.41 -8.54
C LEU A 137 8.68 -8.00 -9.11
N GLU A 138 9.11 -9.14 -8.60
CA GLU A 138 10.29 -9.88 -9.04
C GLU A 138 10.16 -10.38 -10.49
N GLU A 139 8.94 -10.75 -10.89
CA GLU A 139 8.58 -11.35 -12.19
C GLU A 139 8.05 -10.33 -13.21
N GLN A 140 7.90 -9.05 -12.83
CA GLN A 140 7.37 -8.03 -13.74
C GLN A 140 8.33 -7.77 -14.89
N ASP A 141 7.79 -7.72 -16.11
CA ASP A 141 8.51 -7.19 -17.26
C ASP A 141 8.71 -5.68 -17.08
N ARG A 142 9.96 -5.29 -16.79
CA ARG A 142 10.36 -3.89 -16.57
C ARG A 142 10.31 -3.05 -17.85
N SER A 143 10.28 -3.67 -19.03
CA SER A 143 10.13 -2.94 -20.29
C SER A 143 8.74 -2.32 -20.45
N LEU A 144 7.74 -2.85 -19.74
CA LEU A 144 6.38 -2.33 -19.69
C LEU A 144 6.22 -1.19 -18.67
N TRP A 145 7.27 -0.82 -17.94
CA TRP A 145 7.19 0.25 -16.96
C TRP A 145 7.22 1.62 -17.63
N ASP A 146 6.37 2.54 -17.16
CA ASP A 146 6.35 3.93 -17.61
C ASP A 146 7.62 4.66 -17.13
N ARG A 147 8.58 4.82 -18.03
CA ARG A 147 9.88 5.44 -17.74
C ARG A 147 9.76 6.94 -17.45
N ASP A 148 8.75 7.61 -18.00
CA ASP A 148 8.54 9.04 -17.79
C ASP A 148 8.01 9.28 -16.38
N ALA A 149 7.01 8.50 -15.94
CA ALA A 149 6.51 8.55 -14.57
C ALA A 149 7.59 8.23 -13.52
N ILE A 150 8.47 7.26 -13.82
CA ILE A 150 9.64 6.95 -12.96
C ILE A 150 10.58 8.14 -12.90
N THR A 151 10.96 8.68 -14.06
CA THR A 151 11.92 9.80 -14.15
C THR A 151 11.41 11.04 -13.41
N GLU A 152 10.12 11.34 -13.56
CA GLU A 152 9.46 12.42 -12.83
C GLU A 152 9.50 12.19 -11.31
N ALA A 153 9.07 11.02 -10.85
CA ALA A 153 9.05 10.70 -9.43
C ALA A 153 10.44 10.78 -8.78
N LEU A 154 11.46 10.23 -9.44
CA LEU A 154 12.83 10.29 -8.94
C LEU A 154 13.38 11.73 -8.94
N THR A 155 12.98 12.56 -9.92
CA THR A 155 13.35 13.98 -9.94
C THR A 155 12.72 14.73 -8.76
N ILE A 156 11.46 14.45 -8.45
CA ILE A 156 10.80 14.99 -7.26
C ILE A 156 11.59 14.56 -6.00
N LEU A 157 11.84 13.26 -5.82
CA LEU A 157 12.52 12.73 -4.63
C LEU A 157 13.94 13.28 -4.42
N ARG A 158 14.69 13.54 -5.49
CA ARG A 158 16.01 14.16 -5.42
C ARG A 158 15.97 15.62 -4.97
N SER A 159 14.84 16.30 -5.17
CA SER A 159 14.67 17.72 -4.84
C SER A 159 14.06 17.97 -3.46
N LEU A 160 13.62 16.93 -2.75
CA LEU A 160 13.06 17.07 -1.41
C LEU A 160 14.16 17.31 -0.38
N VAL A 161 13.88 18.13 0.63
CA VAL A 161 14.71 18.19 1.83
C VAL A 161 14.35 16.99 2.71
N PRO A 162 15.26 16.04 2.99
CA PRO A 162 14.92 14.84 3.74
C PRO A 162 14.41 15.17 5.13
N ARG A 163 13.16 14.79 5.42
CA ARG A 163 12.53 14.97 6.75
C ARG A 163 11.97 13.68 7.32
N ALA A 164 12.09 12.58 6.57
CA ALA A 164 11.57 11.26 6.93
C ALA A 164 10.05 11.31 7.19
N GLY A 165 9.32 12.02 6.33
CA GLY A 165 7.86 11.97 6.33
C GLY A 165 7.34 10.59 5.91
N ARG A 166 6.09 10.28 6.27
CA ARG A 166 5.47 8.98 6.00
C ARG A 166 5.50 8.64 4.51
N TYR A 167 5.05 9.56 3.68
CA TYR A 167 4.99 9.37 2.24
C TYR A 167 6.36 9.48 1.59
N GLU A 168 7.27 10.31 2.13
CA GLU A 168 8.66 10.35 1.70
C GLU A 168 9.35 8.99 1.87
N LEU A 169 9.24 8.37 3.05
CA LEU A 169 9.84 7.07 3.32
C LEU A 169 9.26 5.97 2.41
N GLN A 170 7.94 5.93 2.25
CA GLN A 170 7.28 4.99 1.35
C GLN A 170 7.70 5.21 -0.12
N ALA A 171 7.80 6.47 -0.57
CA ALA A 171 8.26 6.79 -1.93
C ALA A 171 9.70 6.34 -2.15
N ARG A 172 10.58 6.53 -1.16
CA ARG A 172 11.98 6.06 -1.22
C ARG A 172 12.07 4.54 -1.23
N ILE A 173 11.23 3.83 -0.47
CA ILE A 173 11.14 2.37 -0.53
C ILE A 173 10.74 1.91 -1.94
N ALA A 174 9.71 2.53 -2.51
CA ALA A 174 9.28 2.25 -3.87
C ALA A 174 10.40 2.55 -4.88
N ALA A 175 11.12 3.67 -4.72
CA ALA A 175 12.22 4.06 -5.61
C ALA A 175 13.33 3.00 -5.64
N CYS A 176 13.71 2.42 -4.50
CA CYS A 176 14.73 1.36 -4.45
C CYS A 176 14.40 0.16 -5.37
N HIS A 177 13.13 -0.16 -5.54
CA HIS A 177 12.71 -1.23 -6.46
C HIS A 177 12.74 -0.82 -7.93
N LEU A 178 12.44 0.45 -8.22
CA LEU A 178 12.28 0.95 -9.59
C LEU A 178 13.59 1.47 -10.18
N GLU A 179 14.56 1.84 -9.35
CA GLU A 179 15.92 2.19 -9.75
C GLU A 179 16.76 0.94 -10.07
N ALA A 180 16.40 -0.22 -9.51
CA ALA A 180 17.09 -1.48 -9.75
C ALA A 180 16.86 -1.99 -11.19
N PRO A 181 17.93 -2.17 -12.01
CA PRO A 181 17.81 -2.67 -13.38
C PRO A 181 17.13 -4.05 -13.47
N GLU A 182 17.35 -4.88 -12.46
CA GLU A 182 16.78 -6.22 -12.33
C GLU A 182 16.43 -6.54 -10.87
N ALA A 183 15.59 -7.55 -10.64
CA ALA A 183 15.04 -7.82 -9.31
C ALA A 183 16.13 -8.20 -8.29
N SER A 184 17.09 -9.01 -8.72
CA SER A 184 18.30 -9.42 -7.98
C SER A 184 19.16 -8.25 -7.51
N SER A 185 19.14 -7.13 -8.24
CA SER A 185 19.93 -5.94 -7.92
C SER A 185 19.25 -4.95 -6.96
N THR A 186 18.04 -5.28 -6.48
CA THR A 186 17.30 -4.44 -5.53
C THR A 186 18.07 -4.28 -4.22
N ASN A 187 18.29 -3.04 -3.79
CA ASN A 187 18.96 -2.76 -2.52
C ASN A 187 18.04 -2.99 -1.31
N PHE A 188 17.87 -4.25 -0.92
CA PHE A 188 17.03 -4.62 0.22
C PHE A 188 17.58 -4.15 1.57
N ALA A 189 18.90 -3.96 1.71
CA ALA A 189 19.48 -3.37 2.92
C ALA A 189 18.94 -1.94 3.13
N ARG A 190 18.93 -1.13 2.06
CA ARG A 190 18.35 0.21 2.11
C ARG A 190 16.85 0.20 2.36
N ILE A 191 16.11 -0.74 1.78
CA ILE A 191 14.68 -0.89 2.01
C ILE A 191 14.41 -1.22 3.49
N ALA A 192 15.21 -2.10 4.10
CA ALA A 192 15.09 -2.42 5.53
C ALA A 192 15.30 -1.19 6.42
N GLU A 193 16.35 -0.39 6.17
CA GLU A 193 16.59 0.87 6.90
C GLU A 193 15.44 1.87 6.77
N LEU A 194 14.84 1.98 5.58
CA LEU A 194 13.71 2.86 5.35
C LEU A 194 12.46 2.38 6.07
N TYR A 195 12.26 1.06 6.15
CA TYR A 195 11.19 0.48 6.97
C TYR A 195 11.45 0.64 8.47
N ASP A 196 12.70 0.54 8.94
CA ASP A 196 13.06 0.85 10.33
C ASP A 196 12.65 2.29 10.67
N ALA A 197 12.97 3.26 9.80
CA ALA A 197 12.55 4.65 9.98
C ALA A 197 11.02 4.83 9.93
N LEU A 198 10.34 4.12 9.01
CA LEU A 198 8.88 4.21 8.87
C LEU A 198 8.16 3.62 10.09
N ALA A 199 8.68 2.53 10.66
CA ALA A 199 8.12 1.91 11.86
C ALA A 199 8.14 2.82 13.09
N VAL A 200 9.10 3.77 13.17
CA VAL A 200 9.15 4.75 14.25
C VAL A 200 7.99 5.76 14.18
N ILE A 201 7.60 6.18 12.97
CA ILE A 201 6.62 7.27 12.79
C ILE A 201 5.21 6.78 12.43
N ASP A 202 5.08 5.59 11.85
CA ASP A 202 3.83 4.95 11.44
C ASP A 202 3.82 3.48 11.87
N PRO A 203 3.89 3.20 13.20
CA PRO A 203 3.95 1.84 13.71
C PRO A 203 2.67 1.10 13.35
N SER A 204 2.81 0.04 12.55
CA SER A 204 1.69 -0.83 12.21
C SER A 204 2.14 -2.26 11.92
N PRO A 205 1.29 -3.26 12.18
CA PRO A 205 1.61 -4.66 11.85
C PRO A 205 1.94 -4.88 10.36
N VAL A 206 1.35 -4.08 9.46
CA VAL A 206 1.64 -4.12 8.02
C VAL A 206 3.03 -3.59 7.71
N VAL A 207 3.45 -2.50 8.35
CA VAL A 207 4.81 -1.95 8.21
C VAL A 207 5.84 -2.96 8.72
N GLU A 208 5.58 -3.59 9.87
CA GLU A 208 6.46 -4.63 10.42
C GLU A 208 6.54 -5.88 9.52
N LEU A 209 5.43 -6.30 8.92
CA LEU A 209 5.44 -7.43 7.98
C LEU A 209 6.29 -7.11 6.74
N ASN A 210 6.10 -5.93 6.15
CA ASN A 210 6.88 -5.51 4.99
C ASN A 210 8.38 -5.36 5.33
N ARG A 211 8.68 -4.84 6.54
CA ARG A 211 10.03 -4.79 7.09
C ARG A 211 10.65 -6.17 7.20
N ALA A 212 9.91 -7.16 7.72
CA ALA A 212 10.39 -8.54 7.85
C ALA A 212 10.77 -9.13 6.49
N VAL A 213 10.04 -8.83 5.41
CA VAL A 213 10.39 -9.22 4.04
C VAL A 213 11.69 -8.55 3.59
N ALA A 214 11.85 -7.25 3.82
CA ALA A 214 13.07 -6.54 3.45
C ALA A 214 14.31 -7.10 4.18
N VAL A 215 14.15 -7.41 5.48
CA VAL A 215 15.19 -8.07 6.28
C VAL A 215 15.47 -9.48 5.77
N ALA A 216 14.45 -10.27 5.41
CA ALA A 216 14.62 -11.60 4.84
C ALA A 216 15.53 -11.57 3.60
N MET A 217 15.25 -10.62 2.70
CA MET A 217 15.96 -10.49 1.43
C MET A 217 17.36 -9.88 1.59
N SER A 218 17.59 -9.08 2.65
CA SER A 218 18.89 -8.45 2.91
C SER A 218 19.82 -9.27 3.80
N GLN A 219 19.29 -9.95 4.81
CA GLN A 219 20.06 -10.55 5.92
C GLN A 219 19.87 -12.07 6.01
N GLY A 220 18.99 -12.65 5.19
CA GLY A 220 18.73 -14.09 5.13
C GLY A 220 17.28 -14.46 5.51
N LEU A 221 16.75 -15.48 4.83
CA LEU A 221 15.34 -15.87 4.92
C LEU A 221 14.95 -16.30 6.34
N GLU A 222 15.84 -16.97 7.08
CA GLU A 222 15.62 -17.39 8.46
C GLU A 222 15.47 -16.19 9.41
N VAL A 223 16.20 -15.09 9.16
CA VAL A 223 16.11 -13.88 9.98
C VAL A 223 14.75 -13.23 9.80
N GLY A 224 14.31 -13.07 8.55
CA GLY A 224 13.00 -12.51 8.26
C GLY A 224 11.85 -13.41 8.73
N LEU A 225 11.98 -14.74 8.60
CA LEU A 225 10.96 -15.67 9.08
C LEU A 225 10.73 -15.54 10.59
N ARG A 226 11.79 -15.37 11.40
CA ARG A 226 11.62 -15.13 12.85
C ARG A 226 10.82 -13.86 13.15
N LEU A 227 11.01 -12.80 12.36
CA LEU A 227 10.25 -11.57 12.49
C LEU A 227 8.77 -11.79 12.11
N VAL A 228 8.51 -12.55 11.04
CA VAL A 228 7.15 -12.95 10.64
C VAL A 228 6.49 -13.82 11.72
N ASP A 229 7.19 -14.79 12.30
CA ASP A 229 6.66 -15.66 13.36
C ASP A 229 6.26 -14.85 14.61
N ALA A 230 7.05 -13.83 14.97
CA ALA A 230 6.69 -12.93 16.07
C ALA A 230 5.37 -12.18 15.79
N LEU A 231 5.13 -11.81 14.53
CA LEU A 231 3.89 -11.15 14.11
C LEU A 231 2.67 -12.08 14.13
N VAL A 232 2.84 -13.37 13.84
CA VAL A 232 1.77 -14.39 13.96
C VAL A 232 1.25 -14.48 15.39
N THR A 233 2.12 -14.29 16.37
CA THR A 233 1.72 -14.29 17.79
C THR A 233 1.11 -12.96 18.26
N SER A 234 1.18 -11.90 17.44
CA SER A 234 0.69 -10.57 17.78
C SER A 234 -0.78 -10.38 17.37
N ARG A 235 -1.57 -9.67 18.18
CA ARG A 235 -2.98 -9.38 17.85
C ARG A 235 -3.08 -8.40 16.68
N GLY A 236 -4.03 -8.64 15.77
CA GLY A 236 -4.47 -7.65 14.77
C GLY A 236 -4.18 -8.00 13.31
N MET A 237 -3.66 -9.20 13.02
CA MET A 237 -3.45 -9.70 11.65
C MET A 237 -4.07 -11.08 11.39
N ASP A 238 -4.93 -11.58 12.29
CA ASP A 238 -5.52 -12.92 12.23
C ASP A 238 -6.28 -13.17 10.91
N ASP A 239 -6.96 -12.14 10.39
CA ASP A 239 -7.70 -12.21 9.11
C ASP A 239 -6.91 -11.68 7.90
N TYR A 240 -5.62 -11.36 8.07
CA TYR A 240 -4.83 -10.72 7.03
C TYR A 240 -4.06 -11.74 6.19
N TYR A 241 -4.62 -12.14 5.06
CA TYR A 241 -4.09 -13.21 4.19
C TYR A 241 -2.60 -13.08 3.79
N LEU A 242 -2.06 -11.84 3.75
CA LEU A 242 -0.67 -11.61 3.38
C LEU A 242 0.32 -12.06 4.47
N LEU A 243 -0.10 -12.17 5.72
CA LEU A 243 0.73 -12.71 6.80
C LEU A 243 1.08 -14.20 6.55
N PRO A 244 0.11 -15.13 6.46
CA PRO A 244 0.41 -16.53 6.12
C PRO A 244 1.01 -16.66 4.71
N ALA A 245 0.61 -15.85 3.73
CA ALA A 245 1.22 -15.89 2.40
C ALA A 245 2.73 -15.53 2.40
N THR A 246 3.12 -14.52 3.19
CA THR A 246 4.53 -14.12 3.35
C THR A 246 5.33 -15.22 4.03
N ARG A 247 4.77 -15.79 5.11
CA ARG A 247 5.37 -16.91 5.82
C ARG A 247 5.59 -18.11 4.89
N ALA A 248 4.56 -18.46 4.11
CA ALA A 248 4.59 -19.53 3.12
C ALA A 248 5.67 -19.31 2.05
N ASP A 249 5.84 -18.09 1.55
CA ASP A 249 6.84 -17.77 0.55
C ASP A 249 8.27 -17.94 1.08
N LEU A 250 8.56 -17.43 2.30
CA LEU A 250 9.86 -17.61 2.93
C LEU A 250 10.16 -19.10 3.15
N LEU A 251 9.21 -19.86 3.70
CA LEU A 251 9.34 -21.30 3.90
C LEU A 251 9.59 -22.06 2.60
N ARG A 252 8.86 -21.70 1.53
CA ARG A 252 9.03 -22.30 0.19
C ARG A 252 10.43 -22.02 -0.36
N ARG A 253 10.91 -20.77 -0.26
CA ARG A 253 12.27 -20.38 -0.72
C ARG A 253 13.37 -21.10 0.05
N MET A 254 13.14 -21.46 1.32
CA MET A 254 14.06 -22.28 2.13
C MET A 254 13.90 -23.80 1.90
N GLY A 255 13.00 -24.24 1.03
CA GLY A 255 12.75 -25.66 0.77
C GLY A 255 11.91 -26.38 1.83
N ARG A 256 11.34 -25.66 2.81
CA ARG A 256 10.45 -26.20 3.86
C ARG A 256 9.03 -26.39 3.33
N ARG A 257 8.91 -27.31 2.36
CA ARG A 257 7.74 -27.50 1.50
C ARG A 257 6.43 -27.79 2.25
N THR A 258 6.44 -28.72 3.20
CA THR A 258 5.23 -29.10 3.97
C THR A 258 4.69 -27.93 4.78
N GLU A 259 5.58 -27.20 5.46
CA GLU A 259 5.19 -26.03 6.25
C GLU A 259 4.68 -24.89 5.36
N ALA A 260 5.36 -24.66 4.22
CA ALA A 260 4.90 -23.70 3.23
C ALA A 260 3.50 -24.05 2.68
N ALA A 261 3.22 -25.33 2.44
CA ALA A 261 1.92 -25.77 1.94
C ALA A 261 0.79 -25.41 2.93
N ASN A 262 0.98 -25.71 4.22
CA ASN A 262 0.00 -25.39 5.26
C ASN A 262 -0.28 -23.88 5.31
N GLU A 263 0.75 -23.04 5.21
CA GLU A 263 0.57 -21.59 5.24
C GLU A 263 -0.09 -21.04 3.97
N TYR A 264 0.20 -21.60 2.79
CA TYR A 264 -0.54 -21.23 1.58
C TYR A 264 -2.02 -21.64 1.66
N GLU A 265 -2.35 -22.78 2.28
CA GLU A 265 -3.72 -23.20 2.52
C GLU A 265 -4.45 -22.23 3.48
N ASN A 266 -3.79 -21.78 4.54
CA ASN A 266 -4.31 -20.73 5.43
C ASN A 266 -4.54 -19.41 4.66
N ALA A 267 -3.56 -18.98 3.86
CA ALA A 267 -3.68 -17.77 3.05
C ALA A 267 -4.83 -17.84 2.04
N LEU A 268 -5.08 -19.02 1.44
CA LEU A 268 -6.18 -19.26 0.51
C LEU A 268 -7.56 -19.07 1.16
N GLN A 269 -7.72 -19.47 2.42
CA GLN A 269 -8.99 -19.30 3.16
C GLN A 269 -9.30 -17.82 3.41
N LEU A 270 -8.27 -17.00 3.61
CA LEU A 270 -8.38 -15.57 3.92
C LEU A 270 -8.34 -14.66 2.68
N ALA A 271 -8.00 -15.21 1.51
CA ALA A 271 -7.78 -14.41 0.30
C ALA A 271 -9.05 -13.66 -0.15
N PRO A 272 -8.98 -12.33 -0.37
CA PRO A 272 -10.16 -11.50 -0.58
C PRO A 272 -10.78 -11.61 -1.98
N SER A 273 -10.10 -12.25 -2.93
CA SER A 273 -10.54 -12.32 -4.33
C SER A 273 -10.01 -13.57 -5.05
N GLU A 274 -10.71 -13.96 -6.11
CA GLU A 274 -10.33 -15.11 -6.93
C GLU A 274 -8.97 -14.96 -7.59
N THR A 275 -8.51 -13.74 -7.86
CA THR A 275 -7.18 -13.52 -8.46
C THR A 275 -6.07 -13.84 -7.46
N GLU A 276 -6.16 -13.38 -6.21
CA GLU A 276 -5.19 -13.78 -5.18
C GLU A 276 -5.33 -15.26 -4.82
N LYS A 277 -6.53 -15.86 -4.85
CA LYS A 277 -6.67 -17.32 -4.72
C LYS A 277 -5.96 -18.10 -5.83
N ARG A 278 -6.09 -17.70 -7.10
CA ARG A 278 -5.35 -18.34 -8.20
C ARG A 278 -3.84 -18.20 -8.02
N TYR A 279 -3.35 -17.02 -7.65
CA TYR A 279 -1.93 -16.80 -7.36
C TYR A 279 -1.42 -17.72 -6.23
N LEU A 280 -2.10 -17.74 -5.09
CA LEU A 280 -1.73 -18.57 -3.94
C LEU A 280 -1.85 -20.07 -4.26
N GLY A 281 -2.86 -20.48 -5.04
CA GLY A 281 -3.03 -21.85 -5.50
C GLY A 281 -1.89 -22.34 -6.39
N ARG A 282 -1.39 -21.48 -7.29
CA ARG A 282 -0.19 -21.79 -8.08
C ARG A 282 1.04 -21.97 -7.19
N ARG A 283 1.26 -21.08 -6.23
CA ARG A 283 2.38 -21.17 -5.28
C ARG A 283 2.29 -22.41 -4.38
N LEU A 284 1.08 -22.79 -3.96
CA LEU A 284 0.83 -24.05 -3.24
C LEU A 284 1.18 -25.28 -4.11
N ALA A 285 0.86 -25.27 -5.40
CA ALA A 285 1.23 -26.38 -6.28
C ALA A 285 2.76 -26.53 -6.42
N GLU A 286 3.53 -25.45 -6.32
CA GLU A 286 5.00 -25.49 -6.34
C GLU A 286 5.61 -26.15 -5.10
N THR A 287 4.91 -26.15 -3.94
CA THR A 287 5.42 -26.81 -2.72
C THR A 287 5.22 -28.32 -2.75
N ARG A 288 4.36 -28.83 -3.65
CA ARG A 288 4.01 -30.26 -3.77
C ARG A 288 4.83 -30.99 -4.84
N ARG A 289 5.60 -30.26 -5.66
CA ARG A 289 6.67 -30.80 -6.52
C ARG A 289 7.92 -31.00 -5.68
#